data_AF-A0A1J8P2Y6-F1
#
_entry.id   AF-A0A1J8P2Y6-F1
#
_cell.length_a   1.000
_cell.length_b   1.000
_cell.length_c   1.000
_cell.angle_alpha   90.00
_cell.angle_beta   90.00
_cell.angle_gamma   90.00
#
_symmetry.space_group_name_H-M   'P 1'
#
loop_
_entity.id
_entity.type
_entity.pdbx_description
1 polymer ?
#
loop_
_entity_poly.entity_id
_entity_poly.type
_entity_poly.pdbx_seq_one_letter_code
_entity_poly.pdbx_strand_id
1 'polypeptide(L)'
;RSIALFYYWYQRIQSNKASFVFIDEFDSFYHHNLSKFIVKKLQEIDVQVVFTTHNTDIMTNDLSRPDCYFILDSNKITSINKLTDQELRKAHNLQKLYKAFAFKVNNG
;
A
#
# COMPACT_ATOMS: atom_id res chain seq x y z
N ARG A 1 20.37 -8.22 -2.79
CA ARG A 1 19.90 -9.41 -2.02
C ARG A 1 18.37 -9.44 -1.85
N SER A 2 17.71 -8.28 -1.71
CA SER A 2 16.26 -8.14 -1.45
C SER A 2 15.34 -8.64 -2.58
N ILE A 3 15.68 -8.40 -3.85
CA ILE A 3 14.86 -8.79 -5.01
C ILE A 3 14.79 -10.32 -5.20
N ALA A 4 15.88 -11.04 -4.94
CA ALA A 4 15.90 -12.50 -5.04
C ALA A 4 14.98 -13.15 -3.99
N LEU A 5 14.92 -12.57 -2.79
CA LEU A 5 13.99 -13.00 -1.75
C LEU A 5 12.54 -12.74 -2.17
N PHE A 6 12.23 -11.53 -2.67
CA PHE A 6 10.91 -11.22 -3.22
C PHE A 6 10.50 -12.21 -4.32
N TYR A 7 11.39 -12.48 -5.28
CA TYR A 7 11.15 -13.43 -6.36
C TYR A 7 10.85 -14.84 -5.84
N TYR A 8 11.62 -15.32 -4.87
CA TYR A 8 11.41 -16.63 -4.28
C TYR A 8 10.04 -16.74 -3.55
N TRP A 9 9.65 -15.70 -2.82
CA TRP A 9 8.32 -15.62 -2.22
C TRP A 9 7.22 -15.59 -3.27
N TYR A 10 7.37 -14.75 -4.29
CA TYR A 10 6.41 -14.61 -5.38
C TYR A 10 6.13 -15.96 -6.06
N GLN A 11 7.18 -16.72 -6.38
CA GLN A 11 7.06 -18.07 -6.95
C GLN A 11 6.31 -19.04 -6.02
N ARG A 12 6.54 -18.94 -4.70
CA ARG A 12 5.83 -19.77 -3.71
C ARG A 12 4.36 -19.42 -3.57
N ILE A 13 4.03 -18.14 -3.60
CA ILE A 13 2.65 -17.66 -3.56
C ILE A 13 1.91 -18.15 -4.82
N GLN A 14 2.51 -18.01 -6.00
CA GLN A 14 1.94 -18.52 -7.25
C GLN A 14 1.76 -20.04 -7.28
N SER A 15 2.55 -20.80 -6.51
CA SER A 15 2.39 -22.26 -6.40
C SER A 15 1.16 -22.71 -5.59
N ASN A 16 0.20 -21.82 -5.30
CA ASN A 16 -1.07 -22.06 -4.60
C ASN A 16 -0.94 -22.63 -3.18
N LYS A 17 0.13 -22.26 -2.46
CA LYS A 17 0.38 -22.72 -1.08
C LYS A 17 -0.04 -21.73 0.01
N ALA A 18 -0.50 -20.53 -0.35
CA ALA A 18 -0.89 -19.50 0.60
C ALA A 18 -2.11 -18.72 0.08
N SER A 19 -3.10 -18.50 0.93
CA SER A 19 -4.28 -17.66 0.65
C SER A 19 -4.13 -16.22 1.14
N PHE A 20 -3.14 -15.97 2.01
CA PHE A 20 -2.86 -14.66 2.60
C PHE A 20 -1.34 -14.43 2.72
N VAL A 21 -0.90 -13.21 2.44
CA VAL A 21 0.50 -12.78 2.52
C VAL A 21 0.58 -11.43 3.22
N PHE A 22 1.45 -11.34 4.23
CA PHE A 22 1.81 -10.09 4.88
C PHE A 22 3.29 -9.78 4.63
N ILE A 23 3.59 -8.55 4.20
CA ILE A 23 4.96 -8.10 3.90
C ILE A 23 5.25 -6.81 4.68
N ASP A 24 6.16 -6.88 5.63
CA ASP A 24 6.58 -5.70 6.40
C ASP A 24 7.67 -4.93 5.66
N GLU A 25 7.57 -3.59 5.64
CA GLU A 25 8.49 -2.64 5.00
C GLU A 25 9.04 -3.09 3.63
N PHE A 26 8.14 -3.42 2.71
CA PHE A 26 8.48 -4.17 1.50
C PHE A 26 9.49 -3.49 0.58
N ASP A 27 9.64 -2.17 0.66
CA ASP A 27 10.41 -1.36 -0.28
C ASP A 27 11.43 -0.39 0.35
N SER A 28 11.82 -0.62 1.61
CA SER A 28 12.80 0.21 2.35
C SER A 28 14.13 0.48 1.63
N PHE A 29 14.47 -0.27 0.58
CA PHE A 29 15.69 -0.12 -0.22
C PHE A 29 15.44 0.06 -1.73
N TYR A 30 14.18 0.30 -2.17
CA TYR A 30 13.84 0.40 -3.58
C TYR A 30 13.58 1.84 -4.02
N HIS A 31 13.97 2.17 -5.25
CA HIS A 31 13.55 3.40 -5.90
C HIS A 31 12.03 3.35 -6.18
N HIS A 32 11.34 4.49 -6.13
CA HIS A 32 9.87 4.56 -6.20
C HIS A 32 9.27 3.78 -7.39
N ASN A 33 9.91 3.82 -8.57
CA ASN A 33 9.42 3.11 -9.77
C ASN A 33 9.41 1.59 -9.57
N LEU A 34 10.41 1.03 -8.88
CA LEU A 34 10.49 -0.38 -8.59
C LEU A 34 9.42 -0.78 -7.56
N SER A 35 9.20 0.04 -6.53
CA SER A 35 8.11 -0.18 -5.57
C SER A 35 6.74 -0.27 -6.25
N LYS A 36 6.46 0.66 -7.17
CA LYS A 36 5.20 0.65 -7.97
C LYS A 36 5.07 -0.62 -8.82
N PHE A 37 6.17 -1.04 -9.46
CA PHE A 37 6.18 -2.27 -10.24
C PHE A 37 5.89 -3.51 -9.38
N ILE A 38 6.50 -3.60 -8.21
CA ILE A 38 6.28 -4.70 -7.26
C ILE A 38 4.81 -4.75 -6.81
N VAL A 39 4.22 -3.61 -6.44
CA VAL A 39 2.80 -3.55 -6.02
C VAL A 39 1.88 -4.03 -7.15
N LYS A 40 2.11 -3.60 -8.39
CA LYS A 40 1.34 -4.09 -9.55
C LYS A 40 1.45 -5.61 -9.71
N LYS A 41 2.65 -6.16 -9.53
CA LYS A 41 2.87 -7.62 -9.59
C LYS A 41 2.13 -8.34 -8.47
N LEU A 42 2.09 -7.79 -7.26
CA LEU A 42 1.34 -8.36 -6.13
C LEU A 42 -0.18 -8.37 -6.39
N GLN A 43 -0.70 -7.39 -7.14
CA GLN A 43 -2.12 -7.30 -7.48
C GLN A 43 -2.57 -8.29 -8.56
N GLU A 44 -1.64 -8.82 -9.35
CA GLU A 44 -1.91 -9.85 -10.35
C GLU A 44 -2.03 -11.26 -9.74
N ILE A 45 -1.72 -11.41 -8.45
CA ILE A 45 -1.74 -12.70 -7.76
C ILE A 45 -3.13 -12.96 -7.18
N ASP A 46 -3.64 -14.18 -7.32
CA ASP A 46 -4.90 -14.64 -6.73
C ASP A 46 -4.76 -14.97 -5.23
N VAL A 47 -4.23 -14.02 -4.46
CA VAL A 47 -3.95 -14.15 -3.02
C VAL A 47 -4.19 -12.81 -2.33
N GLN A 48 -4.74 -12.81 -1.11
CA GLN A 48 -4.89 -11.58 -0.35
C GLN A 48 -3.52 -11.10 0.16
N VAL A 49 -3.11 -9.90 -0.24
CA VAL A 49 -1.82 -9.31 0.16
C VAL A 49 -2.05 -8.07 1.01
N VAL A 50 -1.35 -8.00 2.13
CA VAL A 50 -1.20 -6.81 2.98
C VAL A 50 0.28 -6.48 3.06
N PHE A 51 0.64 -5.21 2.89
CA PHE A 51 2.01 -4.76 3.06
C PHE A 51 2.09 -3.42 3.77
N THR A 52 3.22 -3.15 4.43
CA THR A 52 3.52 -1.87 5.08
C THR A 52 4.67 -1.18 4.36
N THR A 53 4.66 0.15 4.38
CA THR A 53 5.73 0.98 3.80
C THR A 53 5.71 2.39 4.39
N HIS A 54 6.87 3.06 4.39
CA HIS A 54 6.98 4.51 4.62
C HIS A 54 6.96 5.32 3.30
N ASN A 55 6.99 4.64 2.15
CA ASN A 55 7.06 5.27 0.83
C ASN A 55 5.72 5.83 0.38
N THR A 56 5.48 7.11 0.64
CA THR A 56 4.24 7.77 0.20
C THR A 56 4.09 7.88 -1.33
N ASP A 57 5.14 7.64 -2.13
CA ASP A 57 5.06 7.77 -3.61
C ASP A 57 4.18 6.69 -4.25
N ILE A 58 3.91 5.59 -3.56
CA ILE A 58 3.01 4.52 -4.02
C ILE A 58 1.54 4.73 -3.60
N MET A 59 1.26 5.82 -2.88
CA MET A 59 -0.09 6.19 -2.47
C MET A 59 -0.79 6.93 -3.61
N THR A 60 -1.29 6.19 -4.59
CA THR A 60 -1.94 6.74 -5.78
C THR A 60 -3.19 5.94 -6.15
N ASN A 61 -4.20 6.62 -6.71
CA ASN A 61 -5.42 5.97 -7.20
C ASN A 61 -5.17 4.99 -8.38
N ASP A 62 -4.03 5.10 -9.05
CA ASP A 62 -3.61 4.19 -10.13
C ASP A 62 -3.07 2.87 -9.61
N LEU A 63 -2.61 2.84 -8.35
CA LEU A 63 -2.08 1.65 -7.72
C LEU A 63 -3.19 0.96 -6.94
N SER A 64 -3.79 1.62 -5.95
CA SER A 64 -4.85 0.99 -5.15
C SER A 64 -6.03 1.94 -4.94
N ARG A 65 -7.17 1.35 -4.58
CA ARG A 65 -8.35 2.14 -4.23
C ARG A 65 -8.12 2.86 -2.89
N PRO A 66 -8.71 4.03 -2.67
CA PRO A 66 -8.58 4.76 -1.41
C PRO A 66 -8.95 3.94 -0.16
N ASP A 67 -9.96 3.08 -0.23
CA ASP A 67 -10.39 2.25 0.89
C ASP A 67 -9.35 1.17 1.29
N CYS A 68 -8.38 0.88 0.41
CA CYS A 68 -7.30 -0.07 0.62
C CYS A 68 -6.01 0.56 1.16
N TYR A 69 -5.97 1.88 1.37
CA TYR A 69 -4.86 2.55 2.03
C TYR A 69 -5.20 2.82 3.49
N PHE A 70 -4.30 2.45 4.38
CA PHE A 70 -4.46 2.61 5.82
C PHE A 70 -3.32 3.44 6.40
N ILE A 71 -3.65 4.42 7.24
CA ILE A 71 -2.69 5.18 8.02
C ILE A 71 -2.59 4.51 9.39
N LEU A 72 -1.34 4.21 9.77
CA LEU A 72 -0.98 3.72 11.08
C LEU A 72 -0.44 4.92 11.87
N ASP A 73 -1.23 5.40 12.83
CA ASP A 73 -0.84 6.51 13.70
C ASP A 73 -1.46 6.34 15.08
N SER A 74 -0.72 6.71 16.13
CA SER A 74 -1.21 6.73 17.51
C SER A 74 -1.91 5.42 17.95
N ASN A 75 -1.33 4.26 17.60
CA ASN A 75 -1.89 2.92 17.83
C ASN A 75 -3.26 2.65 17.19
N LYS A 76 -3.62 3.40 16.14
CA LYS A 76 -4.83 3.20 15.33
C LYS A 76 -4.47 2.88 13.89
N ILE A 77 -5.31 2.06 13.26
CA ILE A 77 -5.25 1.75 11.83
C ILE A 77 -6.54 2.27 11.21
N THR A 78 -6.44 3.30 10.39
CA THR A 78 -7.62 3.93 9.79
C THR A 78 -7.47 4.06 8.29
N SER A 79 -8.50 3.66 7.54
CA SER A 79 -8.51 3.82 6.09
C SER A 79 -8.62 5.28 5.70
N ILE A 80 -7.88 5.73 4.68
CA ILE A 80 -7.81 7.15 4.29
C ILE A 80 -9.16 7.70 3.82
N ASN A 81 -10.03 6.86 3.28
CA ASN A 81 -11.37 7.27 2.84
C ASN A 81 -12.29 7.65 4.01
N LYS A 82 -11.93 7.27 5.25
CA LYS A 82 -12.64 7.66 6.48
C LYS A 82 -12.02 8.88 7.17
N LEU A 83 -10.86 9.35 6.69
CA LEU A 83 -10.11 10.45 7.29
C LEU A 83 -10.33 11.78 6.58
N THR A 84 -11.26 11.82 5.61
CA THR A 84 -11.65 13.03 4.90
C THR A 84 -13.12 12.96 4.53
N ASP A 85 -13.82 14.10 4.64
CA ASP A 85 -15.20 14.24 4.17
C ASP A 85 -15.27 14.46 2.65
N GLN A 86 -14.12 14.70 2.00
CA GLN A 86 -14.05 14.85 0.55
C GLN A 86 -14.10 13.49 -0.13
N GLU A 87 -14.92 13.36 -1.18
CA GLU A 87 -14.89 12.18 -2.02
C GLU A 87 -13.49 12.01 -2.66
N LEU A 88 -12.81 10.91 -2.35
CA LEU A 88 -11.54 10.54 -2.96
C LEU A 88 -11.76 9.97 -4.36
N ARG A 89 -12.05 10.86 -5.33
CA ARG A 89 -12.17 10.52 -6.75
C ARG A 89 -10.80 10.23 -7.37
N LYS A 90 -10.76 9.47 -8.47
CA LYS A 90 -9.52 9.07 -9.17
C LYS A 90 -8.57 10.25 -9.47
N ALA A 91 -9.10 11.44 -9.76
CA ALA A 91 -8.32 12.63 -10.09
C ALA A 91 -7.53 13.23 -8.90
N HIS A 92 -7.85 12.86 -7.65
CA HIS A 92 -7.15 13.39 -6.50
C HIS A 92 -5.76 12.76 -6.33
N ASN A 93 -4.76 13.60 -6.12
CA ASN A 93 -3.41 13.16 -5.78
C ASN A 93 -3.37 12.79 -4.28
N LEU A 94 -3.59 11.51 -3.97
CA LEU A 94 -3.64 10.99 -2.60
C LEU A 94 -2.35 11.32 -1.83
N GLN A 95 -1.18 11.15 -2.45
CA GLN A 95 0.09 11.50 -1.84
C GLN A 95 0.15 12.98 -1.41
N LYS A 96 -0.30 13.90 -2.28
CA LYS A 96 -0.31 15.33 -1.97
C LYS A 96 -1.27 15.64 -0.81
N LEU A 97 -2.43 15.00 -0.77
CA LEU A 97 -3.39 15.12 0.33
C LEU A 97 -2.78 14.61 1.64
N TYR A 98 -2.09 13.48 1.61
CA TYR A 98 -1.39 12.93 2.76
C TYR A 98 -0.32 13.89 3.31
N LYS A 99 0.55 14.39 2.42
CA LYS A 99 1.61 15.35 2.79
C LYS A 99 1.06 16.70 3.26
N ALA A 100 -0.13 17.08 2.83
CA ALA A 100 -0.82 18.30 3.28
C ALA A 100 -1.55 18.13 4.62
N PHE A 101 -1.39 16.99 5.31
CA PHE A 101 -2.11 16.64 6.55
C PHE A 101 -3.64 16.70 6.39
N ALA A 102 -4.15 16.41 5.19
CA ALA A 102 -5.57 16.43 4.89
C ALA A 102 -6.33 15.23 5.50
N PHE A 103 -5.61 14.16 5.86
CA PHE A 103 -6.16 13.01 6.57
C PHE A 103 -5.95 13.20 8.06
N LYS A 104 -7.00 13.62 8.77
CA LYS A 104 -6.97 13.81 10.22
C LYS A 104 -7.77 12.71 10.88
N VAL A 105 -7.17 12.02 11.83
CA VAL A 105 -7.92 11.17 12.75
C VAL A 105 -8.74 12.12 13.61
N ASN A 106 -10.07 12.11 13.45
CA ASN A 106 -10.95 12.81 14.39
C ASN A 106 -10.72 12.17 15.76
N ASN A 107 -9.94 12.86 16.59
CA ASN A 107 -9.88 12.60 18.02
C ASN A 107 -11.22 13.09 18.55
N GLY A 108 -12.17 12.15 18.69
CA GLY A 108 -13.37 12.38 19.49
C GLY A 108 -13.01 12.78 20.91
#